data_AF-A0A3B0T2B4-F1
#
_entry.id   AF-A0A3B0T2B4-F1
#
_cell.length_a   1.000
_cell.length_b   1.000
_cell.length_c   1.000
_cell.angle_alpha   90.00
_cell.angle_beta   90.00
_cell.angle_gamma   90.00
#
_symmetry.space_group_name_H-M   'P 1'
#
loop_
_entity.id
_entity.type
_entity.pdbx_description
1 polymer ?
#
loop_
_entity_poly.entity_id
_entity_poly.type
_entity_poly.pdbx_seq_one_letter_code
_entity_poly.pdbx_strand_id
1 'polypeptide(L)'
;MTQFVLASGSARRALLLQSSGYTFTVDSPDVDESPLPGEDPLTMVERLALEKARHVARRHPGLVVLAADTTVVLDGESVGKPVDIDDARRMLRSLMG
;
A
#
# COMPACT_ATOMS: atom_id res chain seq x y z
N MET A 1 -7.24 -14.82 -20.96
CA MET A 1 -7.14 -13.73 -19.97
C MET A 1 -5.81 -13.88 -19.26
N THR A 2 -5.02 -12.82 -19.12
CA THR A 2 -3.72 -12.87 -18.46
C THR A 2 -3.92 -12.88 -16.94
N GLN A 3 -3.60 -14.00 -16.31
CA GLN A 3 -3.69 -14.14 -14.86
C GLN A 3 -2.48 -13.46 -14.21
N PHE A 4 -2.72 -12.52 -13.30
CA PHE A 4 -1.68 -11.81 -12.54
C PHE A 4 -1.87 -12.01 -11.03
N VAL A 5 -0.84 -11.66 -10.26
CA VAL A 5 -0.85 -11.73 -8.80
C VAL A 5 -0.95 -10.34 -8.22
N LEU A 6 -1.91 -10.11 -7.32
CA LEU A 6 -2.01 -8.91 -6.50
C LEU A 6 -1.18 -9.09 -5.23
N ALA A 7 -0.04 -8.41 -5.15
CA ALA A 7 0.86 -8.35 -4.01
C ALA A 7 0.34 -7.36 -2.94
N SER A 8 -0.75 -7.69 -2.26
CA SER A 8 -1.38 -6.80 -1.27
C SER A 8 -2.21 -7.56 -0.24
N GLY A 9 -2.01 -7.26 1.04
CA GLY A 9 -2.90 -7.69 2.14
C GLY A 9 -4.18 -6.85 2.27
N SER A 10 -4.34 -5.77 1.49
CA SER A 10 -5.52 -4.90 1.56
C SER A 10 -6.73 -5.50 0.85
N ALA A 11 -7.77 -5.83 1.62
CA ALA A 11 -9.08 -6.26 1.08
C ALA A 11 -9.69 -5.22 0.13
N ARG A 12 -9.50 -3.92 0.40
CA ARG A 12 -10.01 -2.83 -0.44
C ARG A 12 -9.42 -2.84 -1.85
N ARG A 13 -8.11 -3.14 -2.00
CA ARG A 13 -7.47 -3.21 -3.33
C ARG A 13 -7.97 -4.41 -4.12
N ALA A 14 -8.16 -5.56 -3.46
CA ALA A 14 -8.73 -6.74 -4.11
C ALA A 14 -10.18 -6.45 -4.58
N LEU A 15 -11.01 -5.86 -3.74
CA LEU A 15 -12.37 -5.47 -4.11
C LEU A 15 -12.41 -4.51 -5.30
N LEU A 16 -11.54 -3.51 -5.34
CA LEU A 16 -11.46 -2.55 -6.46
C LEU A 16 -11.12 -3.22 -7.80
N LEU A 17 -10.18 -4.16 -7.81
CA LEU A 17 -9.82 -4.90 -9.02
C LEU A 17 -10.92 -5.88 -9.43
N GLN A 18 -11.54 -6.57 -8.47
CA GLN A 18 -12.68 -7.46 -8.72
C GLN A 18 -13.87 -6.71 -9.30
N SER A 19 -14.24 -5.56 -8.73
CA SER A 19 -15.34 -4.73 -9.24
C SER A 19 -15.06 -4.15 -10.62
N SER A 20 -13.78 -4.07 -11.00
CA SER A 20 -13.33 -3.64 -12.33
C SER A 20 -13.25 -4.81 -13.33
N GLY A 21 -13.66 -6.02 -12.96
CA GLY A 21 -13.72 -7.19 -13.84
C GLY A 21 -12.41 -7.96 -14.00
N TYR A 22 -11.39 -7.69 -13.18
CA TYR A 22 -10.12 -8.42 -13.25
C TYR A 22 -10.18 -9.75 -12.51
N THR A 23 -9.54 -10.77 -13.10
CA THR A 23 -9.28 -12.05 -12.45
C THR A 23 -7.80 -12.13 -12.07
N PHE A 24 -7.52 -12.42 -10.80
CA PHE A 24 -6.17 -12.44 -10.25
C PHE A 24 -6.11 -13.32 -8.99
N THR A 25 -4.90 -13.65 -8.57
CA THR A 25 -4.64 -14.30 -7.28
C THR A 25 -4.12 -13.27 -6.29
N VAL A 26 -4.55 -13.33 -5.04
CA VAL A 26 -4.02 -12.46 -3.98
C VAL A 26 -2.87 -13.16 -3.28
N ASP A 27 -1.80 -12.41 -3.05
CA ASP A 27 -0.67 -12.86 -2.24
C ASP A 27 -0.15 -11.72 -1.37
N SER A 28 -0.17 -11.88 -0.06
CA SER A 28 0.28 -10.82 0.84
C SER A 28 1.81 -10.82 0.95
N PRO A 29 2.50 -9.71 0.64
CA PRO A 29 3.91 -9.56 0.93
C PRO A 29 4.13 -9.40 2.44
N ASP A 30 5.22 -9.98 2.94
CA ASP A 30 5.75 -9.72 4.28
C ASP A 30 7.01 -8.85 4.12
N VAL A 31 6.81 -7.53 4.20
CA VAL A 31 7.84 -6.50 3.99
C VAL A 31 7.81 -5.49 5.12
N ASP A 32 8.97 -4.92 5.45
CA ASP A 32 9.06 -3.83 6.43
C ASP A 32 8.59 -2.52 5.79
N GLU A 33 7.47 -2.00 6.31
CA GLU A 33 6.86 -0.77 5.81
C GLU A 33 7.37 0.49 6.52
N SER A 34 8.39 0.36 7.38
CA SER A 34 8.97 1.48 8.10
C SER A 34 9.59 2.51 7.15
N PRO A 35 9.38 3.83 7.38
CA PRO A 35 10.05 4.88 6.62
C PRO A 35 11.56 4.84 6.82
N LEU A 36 12.34 5.10 5.77
CA LEU A 36 13.79 5.27 5.88
C LEU A 36 14.15 6.68 6.38
N PRO A 37 15.33 6.88 7.00
CA PRO A 37 15.77 8.20 7.42
C PRO A 37 15.84 9.20 6.26
N GLY A 38 15.11 10.31 6.38
CA GLY A 38 15.06 11.35 5.35
C GLY A 38 14.25 10.99 4.10
N GLU A 39 13.49 9.90 4.13
CA GLU A 39 12.66 9.47 3.01
C GLU A 39 11.40 10.35 2.93
N ASP A 40 11.20 11.00 1.78
CA ASP A 40 9.99 11.77 1.54
C ASP A 40 8.79 10.84 1.23
N PRO A 41 7.54 11.31 1.40
CA PRO A 41 6.36 10.47 1.25
C PRO A 41 6.20 9.83 -0.14
N LEU A 42 6.61 10.51 -1.21
CA LEU A 42 6.50 9.99 -2.58
C LEU A 42 7.51 8.86 -2.79
N THR A 43 8.77 9.10 -2.42
CA THR A 43 9.83 8.08 -2.48
C THR A 43 9.45 6.85 -1.65
N MET A 44 8.87 7.06 -0.46
CA MET A 44 8.43 5.98 0.42
C MET A 44 7.40 5.07 -0.27
N VAL A 45 6.31 5.63 -0.82
CA VAL A 45 5.26 4.81 -1.43
C VAL A 45 5.74 4.10 -2.70
N GLU A 46 6.63 4.72 -3.47
CA GLU A 46 7.22 4.08 -4.66
C GLU A 46 8.12 2.91 -4.26
N ARG A 47 9.01 3.11 -3.27
CA ARG A 47 9.87 2.04 -2.73
C ARG A 47 9.03 0.88 -2.21
N LEU A 48 8.04 1.17 -1.34
CA LEU A 48 7.22 0.14 -0.72
C LEU A 48 6.39 -0.64 -1.75
N ALA A 49 5.80 0.04 -2.73
CA ALA A 49 5.08 -0.64 -3.82
C ALA A 49 6.02 -1.60 -4.58
N LEU A 50 7.22 -1.14 -4.93
CA LEU A 50 8.21 -1.94 -5.64
C LEU A 50 8.73 -3.13 -4.81
N GLU A 51 8.97 -2.91 -3.52
CA GLU A 51 9.42 -3.93 -2.59
C GLU A 51 8.38 -5.05 -2.42
N LYS A 52 7.11 -4.66 -2.25
CA LYS A 52 5.96 -5.58 -2.21
C LYS A 52 5.88 -6.43 -3.49
N ALA A 53 5.99 -5.80 -4.66
CA ALA A 53 5.98 -6.51 -5.94
C ALA A 53 7.14 -7.50 -6.05
N ARG A 54 8.37 -7.06 -5.75
CA ARG A 54 9.58 -7.90 -5.83
C ARG A 54 9.53 -9.08 -4.85
N HIS A 55 9.03 -8.85 -3.64
CA HIS A 55 8.88 -9.90 -2.64
C HIS A 55 7.99 -11.03 -3.15
N VAL A 56 6.83 -10.69 -3.72
CA VAL A 56 5.87 -11.67 -4.26
C VAL A 56 6.35 -12.28 -5.58
N ALA A 57 7.00 -11.51 -6.46
CA ALA A 57 7.52 -12.01 -7.74
C ALA A 57 8.49 -13.18 -7.57
N ARG A 58 9.27 -13.23 -6.48
CA ARG A 58 10.14 -14.38 -6.17
C ARG A 58 9.38 -15.69 -5.94
N ARG A 59 8.12 -15.61 -5.51
CA ARG A 59 7.24 -16.77 -5.26
C ARG A 59 6.42 -17.17 -6.50
N HIS A 60 6.34 -16.28 -7.49
CA HIS A 60 5.54 -16.45 -8.70
C HIS A 60 6.35 -16.16 -9.98
N PRO A 61 7.40 -16.96 -10.27
CA PRO A 61 8.26 -16.71 -11.42
C PRO A 61 7.46 -16.77 -12.73
N GLY A 62 7.65 -15.77 -13.59
CA GLY A 62 6.99 -15.68 -14.91
C GLY A 62 5.57 -15.11 -14.89
N LEU A 63 5.02 -14.78 -13.71
CA LEU A 63 3.72 -14.10 -13.61
C LEU A 63 3.89 -12.59 -13.48
N VAL A 64 2.92 -11.85 -14.00
CA VAL A 64 2.79 -10.41 -13.74
C VAL A 64 2.38 -10.22 -12.28
N VAL A 65 3.08 -9.34 -11.57
CA VAL A 65 2.78 -8.97 -10.18
C VAL A 65 2.41 -7.50 -10.10
N LEU A 66 1.25 -7.22 -9.52
CA LEU A 66 0.75 -5.88 -9.25
C LEU A 66 0.86 -5.58 -7.75
N ALA A 67 1.51 -4.48 -7.39
CA ALA A 67 1.56 -3.96 -6.03
C ALA A 67 1.24 -2.47 -6.03
N ALA A 68 0.80 -1.96 -4.89
CA ALA A 68 0.57 -0.54 -4.69
C ALA A 68 0.76 -0.20 -3.22
N ASP A 69 1.25 1.01 -2.97
CA ASP A 69 1.31 1.62 -1.65
C ASP A 69 0.61 2.98 -1.62
N THR A 70 0.28 3.47 -0.44
CA THR A 70 -0.51 4.70 -0.27
C THR A 70 -0.24 5.31 1.08
N THR A 71 0.13 6.59 1.09
CA THR A 71 0.27 7.41 2.30
C THR A 71 -0.64 8.64 2.23
N VAL A 72 -0.91 9.25 3.37
CA VAL A 72 -1.63 10.53 3.48
C VAL A 72 -0.61 11.58 3.89
N VAL A 73 -0.63 12.74 3.23
CA VAL A 73 0.25 13.86 3.57
C VAL A 73 -0.59 15.06 3.97
N LEU A 74 -0.28 15.66 5.11
CA LEU A 74 -0.89 16.90 5.61
C LEU A 74 0.23 17.88 5.96
N ASP A 75 0.17 19.10 5.42
CA ASP A 75 1.18 20.14 5.63
C ASP A 75 2.64 19.70 5.37
N GLY A 76 2.84 18.76 4.45
CA GLY A 76 4.16 18.23 4.09
C GLY A 76 4.62 17.04 4.94
N GLU A 77 3.85 16.63 5.95
CA GLU A 77 4.17 15.49 6.81
C GLU A 77 3.26 14.28 6.51
N SER A 78 3.85 13.07 6.53
CA SER A 78 3.09 11.83 6.41
C SER A 78 2.24 11.60 7.66
N VAL A 79 0.93 11.52 7.47
CA VAL A 79 -0.04 11.21 8.51
C VAL A 79 -0.22 9.70 8.56
N GLY A 80 0.28 9.09 9.64
CA GLY A 80 0.17 7.66 9.89
C GLY A 80 -1.22 7.20 10.33
N LYS A 81 -1.31 6.03 10.96
CA LYS A 81 -2.54 5.59 11.64
C LYS A 81 -2.61 6.22 13.03
N PRO A 82 -3.81 6.58 13.52
CA PRO A 82 -3.95 7.04 14.88
C PRO A 82 -3.50 5.95 15.86
N VAL A 83 -2.75 6.33 16.89
CA VAL A 83 -2.35 5.40 17.95
C VAL A 83 -3.49 5.10 18.93
N ASP A 84 -4.43 6.03 19.09
CA ASP A 84 -5.60 5.91 19.94
C ASP A 84 -6.79 6.78 19.44
N ILE A 85 -7.89 6.76 20.19
CA ILE A 85 -9.11 7.49 19.83
C ILE A 85 -8.94 9.02 19.90
N ASP A 86 -8.08 9.51 20.78
CA ASP A 86 -7.87 10.95 20.96
C ASP A 86 -6.95 11.50 19.87
N ASP A 87 -5.95 10.71 19.46
CA ASP A 87 -5.16 10.94 18.26
C ASP A 87 -6.04 10.91 17.01
N ALA A 88 -6.93 9.92 16.87
CA ALA A 88 -7.89 9.88 15.76
C ALA A 88 -8.74 11.15 15.70
N ARG A 89 -9.25 11.65 16.85
CA ARG A 89 -9.98 12.92 16.92
C ARG A 89 -9.12 14.11 16.53
N ARG A 90 -7.87 14.15 16.98
CA ARG A 90 -6.90 15.22 16.63
C ARG A 90 -6.63 15.22 15.13
N MET A 91 -6.31 14.07 14.55
CA MET A 91 -6.07 13.89 13.11
C MET A 91 -7.30 14.26 12.29
N LEU A 92 -8.50 13.84 12.68
CA LEU A 92 -9.72 14.23 11.98
C LEU A 92 -9.94 15.75 12.01
N ARG A 93 -9.65 16.41 13.14
CA ARG A 93 -9.72 17.88 13.23
C ARG A 93 -8.69 18.57 12.38
N SER A 94 -7.46 18.06 12.29
CA SER A 94 -6.42 18.66 11.44
C SER A 94 -6.69 18.47 9.94
N LEU A 95 -7.49 17.48 9.57
CA LEU A 95 -7.96 17.28 8.20
C LEU A 95 -9.18 18.15 7.84
N MET A 96 -9.78 18.87 8.80
CA MET A 96 -10.84 19.84 8.53
C MET A 96 -10.20 21.18 8.14
N GLY A 97 -10.38 21.57 6.88
CA GLY A 97 -10.00 22.89 6.36
C GLY A 97 -10.94 24.00 6.82
#